data_AF-T1IYE1-F1
#
_entry.id   AF-T1IYE1-F1
#
_cell.length_a   1.000
_cell.length_b   1.000
_cell.length_c   1.000
_cell.angle_alpha   90.00
_cell.angle_beta   90.00
_cell.angle_gamma   90.00
#
_symmetry.space_group_name_H-M   'P 1'
#
loop_
_entity.id
_entity.type
_entity.pdbx_description
1 polymer ?
#
loop_
_entity_poly.entity_id
_entity_poly.type
_entity_poly.pdbx_seq_one_letter_code
_entity_poly.pdbx_strand_id
1 'polypeptide(L)'
;MPLTKTKAEKKKFKQIGEKNKCSGDFQGYRYMKENDSKNAPALILLYDVNGYIAGIQTSFAEKHMKDPNVKAWFKKQRMFHEESLPVNKTDTYYTLTAYLVDPKIICSVGRTKEEFKHEAAGTNLYLKNGTHNILIPKHESDLANTNWTLGACFPSMGTHYWYSTSKDMNCKEFQPFFLLYNRKKLTVFGFVAFGGWKFSSYRYEHPPELSYRGKDEESWSHTTLIVDIGYSPVKA
;
A
#
# COMPACT_ATOMS: atom_id res chain seq x y z
N MET A 1 -10.01 -0.25 9.70
CA MET A 1 -10.41 0.57 8.52
C MET A 1 -11.90 0.36 8.21
N PRO A 2 -12.69 1.36 7.74
CA PRO A 2 -14.07 1.11 7.29
C PRO A 2 -14.08 0.23 6.03
N LEU A 3 -14.83 -0.87 6.06
CA LEU A 3 -14.89 -1.83 4.95
C LEU A 3 -16.00 -1.52 3.92
N THR A 4 -16.82 -0.49 4.19
CA THR A 4 -17.87 -0.05 3.26
C THR A 4 -17.85 1.47 3.12
N LYS A 5 -18.22 1.97 1.93
CA LYS A 5 -18.35 3.38 1.60
C LYS A 5 -19.22 4.13 2.63
N THR A 6 -20.39 3.58 2.96
CA THR A 6 -21.29 4.17 3.97
C THR A 6 -20.65 4.28 5.35
N LYS A 7 -19.88 3.27 5.78
CA LYS A 7 -19.14 3.33 7.06
C LYS A 7 -17.99 4.35 7.00
N ALA A 8 -17.37 4.52 5.83
CA ALA A 8 -16.33 5.51 5.59
C ALA A 8 -16.88 6.93 5.74
N GLU A 9 -18.00 7.22 5.09
CA GLU A 9 -18.68 8.52 5.12
C GLU A 9 -19.10 8.88 6.55
N LYS A 10 -19.67 7.93 7.30
CA LYS A 10 -19.96 8.10 8.75
C LYS A 10 -18.70 8.39 9.58
N LYS A 11 -17.53 7.91 9.15
CA LYS A 11 -16.22 8.19 9.76
C LYS A 11 -15.50 9.40 9.16
N LYS A 12 -16.22 10.27 8.43
CA LYS A 12 -15.73 11.50 7.82
C LYS A 12 -14.65 11.27 6.74
N PHE A 13 -14.72 10.14 6.04
CA PHE A 13 -14.02 9.98 4.77
C PHE A 13 -14.86 10.63 3.67
N LYS A 14 -14.20 11.44 2.84
CA LYS A 14 -14.80 12.10 1.68
C LYS A 14 -14.21 11.52 0.41
N GLN A 15 -15.05 11.39 -0.62
CA GLN A 15 -14.58 10.97 -1.93
C GLN A 15 -13.61 12.01 -2.48
N ILE A 16 -12.53 11.55 -3.11
CA ILE A 16 -11.55 12.38 -3.80
C ILE A 16 -11.46 11.98 -5.28
N GLY A 17 -10.98 12.88 -6.12
CA GLY A 17 -10.96 12.71 -7.57
C GLY A 17 -12.28 13.12 -8.23
N GLU A 18 -12.44 12.76 -9.51
CA GLU A 18 -13.65 13.05 -10.27
C GLU A 18 -14.84 12.29 -9.68
N LYS A 19 -15.90 13.02 -9.30
CA LYS A 19 -17.14 12.43 -8.78
C LYS A 19 -17.66 11.41 -9.80
N ASN A 20 -18.05 10.23 -9.31
CA ASN A 20 -18.58 9.09 -10.09
C ASN A 20 -17.57 8.35 -11.00
N LYS A 21 -16.29 8.72 -11.00
CA LYS A 21 -15.29 7.99 -11.77
C LYS A 21 -14.64 6.91 -10.90
N CYS A 22 -14.96 5.65 -11.20
CA CYS A 22 -14.30 4.48 -10.60
C CYS A 22 -13.03 4.10 -11.38
N SER A 23 -12.93 4.45 -12.67
CA SER A 23 -11.87 4.01 -13.58
C SER A 23 -10.86 5.11 -13.92
N GLY A 24 -9.67 4.72 -14.36
CA GLY A 24 -8.57 5.63 -14.72
C GLY A 24 -7.24 4.97 -14.42
N ASP A 25 -6.26 5.74 -13.94
CA ASP A 25 -4.97 5.21 -13.51
C ASP A 25 -5.09 4.20 -12.37
N PHE A 26 -6.17 4.28 -11.60
CA PHE A 26 -6.52 3.34 -10.53
C PHE A 26 -7.97 2.86 -10.68
N GLN A 27 -8.24 1.65 -10.20
CA GLN A 27 -9.58 1.13 -10.06
C GLN A 27 -10.14 1.38 -8.66
N GLY A 28 -11.34 1.94 -8.57
CA GLY A 28 -12.10 2.09 -7.34
C GLY A 28 -12.40 3.54 -6.99
N TYR A 29 -13.49 3.75 -6.27
CA TYR A 29 -13.83 5.04 -5.71
C TYR A 29 -12.92 5.37 -4.53
N ARG A 30 -12.13 6.44 -4.68
CA ARG A 30 -11.12 6.87 -3.71
C ARG A 30 -11.74 7.71 -2.61
N TYR A 31 -11.44 7.37 -1.36
CA TYR A 31 -11.96 8.04 -0.17
C TYR A 31 -10.83 8.33 0.80
N MET A 32 -10.75 9.56 1.28
CA MET A 32 -9.74 9.98 2.23
C MET A 32 -10.38 10.70 3.41
N LYS A 33 -9.80 10.53 4.60
CA LYS A 33 -10.28 11.20 5.81
C LYS A 33 -9.90 12.68 5.79
N GLU A 34 -10.85 13.54 6.11
CA GLU A 34 -10.68 15.01 6.06
C GLU A 34 -9.55 15.56 6.95
N ASN A 35 -9.20 14.89 8.04
CA ASN A 35 -8.06 15.28 8.87
C ASN A 35 -6.72 14.74 8.33
N ASP A 36 -6.74 13.62 7.62
CA ASP A 36 -5.53 13.08 6.99
C ASP A 36 -5.13 13.98 5.80
N SER A 37 -6.09 14.60 5.11
CA SER A 37 -5.82 15.57 4.03
C SER A 37 -5.07 16.84 4.45
N LYS A 38 -4.99 17.17 5.74
CA LYS A 38 -4.26 18.37 6.21
C LYS A 38 -2.77 18.13 6.41
N ASN A 39 -2.35 16.90 6.69
CA ASN A 39 -0.98 16.60 7.13
C ASN A 39 -0.26 15.59 6.22
N ALA A 40 -0.95 14.56 5.74
CA ALA A 40 -0.41 13.61 4.77
C ALA A 40 -1.51 12.64 4.26
N PRO A 41 -1.61 12.40 2.95
CA PRO A 41 -2.51 11.41 2.35
C PRO A 41 -2.06 9.96 2.61
N ALA A 42 -1.88 9.62 3.88
CA ALA A 42 -1.31 8.35 4.32
C ALA A 42 -2.26 7.17 4.09
N LEU A 43 -3.57 7.39 4.11
CA LEU A 43 -4.56 6.35 3.88
C LEU A 43 -5.66 6.85 2.94
N ILE A 44 -5.69 6.27 1.74
CA ILE A 44 -6.78 6.43 0.79
C ILE A 44 -7.41 5.06 0.59
N LEU A 45 -8.73 5.00 0.74
CA LEU A 45 -9.53 3.78 0.63
C LEU A 45 -10.14 3.70 -0.76
N LEU A 46 -10.06 2.54 -1.38
CA LEU A 46 -10.69 2.26 -2.68
C LEU A 46 -11.90 1.40 -2.44
N TYR A 47 -13.06 1.81 -2.92
CA TYR A 47 -14.30 1.01 -2.90
C TYR A 47 -14.68 0.57 -4.30
N ASP A 48 -15.22 -0.65 -4.41
CA ASP A 48 -15.83 -1.13 -5.65
C ASP A 48 -17.16 -0.41 -5.96
N VAL A 49 -17.75 -0.73 -7.12
CA VAL A 49 -19.03 -0.16 -7.57
C VAL A 49 -20.19 -0.37 -6.62
N ASN A 50 -20.14 -1.42 -5.80
CA ASN A 50 -21.17 -1.74 -4.81
C ASN A 50 -20.85 -1.15 -3.43
N GLY A 51 -19.73 -0.45 -3.30
CA GLY A 51 -19.33 0.27 -2.09
C GLY A 51 -18.60 -0.59 -1.06
N TYR A 52 -18.05 -1.75 -1.44
CA TYR A 52 -17.21 -2.58 -0.56
C TYR A 52 -15.72 -2.30 -0.79
N ILE A 53 -14.91 -2.39 0.27
CA ILE A 53 -13.48 -2.06 0.22
C ILE A 53 -12.73 -2.95 -0.77
N ALA A 54 -12.16 -2.36 -1.81
CA ALA A 54 -11.50 -3.07 -2.88
C ALA A 54 -9.97 -2.88 -2.90
N GLY A 55 -9.47 -1.89 -2.16
CA GLY A 55 -8.04 -1.58 -2.13
C GLY A 55 -7.68 -0.44 -1.20
N ILE A 56 -6.39 -0.21 -1.09
CA ILE A 56 -5.77 0.78 -0.22
C ILE A 56 -4.65 1.46 -1.01
N GLN A 57 -4.51 2.77 -0.82
CA GLN A 57 -3.36 3.51 -1.28
C GLN A 57 -2.73 4.29 -0.15
N THR A 58 -1.45 4.59 -0.33
CA THR A 58 -0.71 5.56 0.46
C THR A 58 0.04 6.49 -0.48
N SER A 59 0.21 7.73 -0.08
CA SER A 59 0.79 8.76 -0.93
C SER A 59 1.78 9.63 -0.15
N PHE A 60 2.88 9.98 -0.83
CA PHE A 60 3.99 10.74 -0.28
C PHE A 60 4.16 12.05 -1.05
N ALA A 61 4.11 13.19 -0.37
CA ALA A 61 4.24 14.49 -1.03
C ALA A 61 5.71 14.78 -1.35
N GLU A 62 6.00 15.17 -2.60
CA GLU A 62 7.34 15.47 -3.08
C GLU A 62 8.01 16.58 -2.27
N LYS A 63 7.25 17.58 -1.81
CA LYS A 63 7.78 18.70 -0.99
C LYS A 63 8.48 18.27 0.30
N HIS A 64 8.22 17.05 0.80
CA HIS A 64 8.87 16.50 1.99
C HIS A 64 10.17 15.75 1.66
N MET A 65 10.44 15.49 0.36
CA MET A 65 11.63 14.81 -0.15
C MET A 65 12.77 15.82 -0.38
N LYS A 66 13.33 16.34 0.70
CA LYS A 66 14.43 17.35 0.63
C LYS A 66 15.74 16.79 0.07
N ASP A 67 15.94 15.48 0.19
CA ASP A 67 17.14 14.80 -0.30
C ASP A 67 16.97 14.45 -1.79
N PRO A 68 17.87 14.91 -2.69
CA PRO A 68 17.82 14.59 -4.11
C PRO A 68 17.85 13.09 -4.42
N ASN A 69 18.59 12.29 -3.63
CA ASN A 69 18.68 10.85 -3.84
C ASN A 69 17.36 10.15 -3.48
N VAL A 70 16.67 10.58 -2.41
CA VAL A 70 15.30 10.13 -2.07
C VAL A 70 14.35 10.47 -3.20
N LYS A 71 14.37 11.72 -3.67
CA LYS A 71 13.51 12.16 -4.76
C LYS A 71 13.75 11.36 -6.04
N ALA A 72 15.01 11.10 -6.38
CA ALA A 72 15.37 10.27 -7.53
C ALA A 72 14.90 8.82 -7.39
N TRP A 73 14.95 8.25 -6.18
CA TRP A 73 14.42 6.91 -5.91
C TRP A 73 12.92 6.82 -6.18
N PHE A 74 12.11 7.76 -5.68
CA PHE A 74 10.68 7.81 -5.95
C PHE A 74 10.36 7.85 -7.45
N LYS A 75 11.07 8.71 -8.20
CA LYS A 75 10.90 8.84 -9.66
C LYS A 75 11.31 7.59 -10.44
N LYS A 76 12.26 6.81 -9.92
CA LYS A 76 12.77 5.61 -10.59
C LYS A 76 11.83 4.41 -10.44
N GLN A 77 11.06 4.30 -9.33
CA GLN A 77 10.23 3.12 -9.12
C GLN A 77 8.92 3.17 -9.90
N ARG A 78 8.73 2.21 -10.82
CA ARG A 78 7.49 2.05 -11.61
C ARG A 78 6.22 1.82 -10.78
N MET A 79 6.37 1.41 -9.52
CA MET A 79 5.22 1.17 -8.63
C MET A 79 4.61 2.47 -8.10
N PHE A 80 5.38 3.56 -8.02
CA PHE A 80 4.80 4.86 -7.70
C PHE A 80 4.07 5.41 -8.92
N HIS A 81 2.86 5.89 -8.68
CA HIS A 81 2.14 6.72 -9.63
C HIS A 81 2.25 8.18 -9.19
N GLU A 82 2.75 9.03 -10.10
CA GLU A 82 2.86 10.47 -9.89
C GLU A 82 1.50 11.13 -10.16
N GLU A 83 0.96 11.88 -9.19
CA GLU A 83 -0.31 12.59 -9.34
C GLU A 83 -0.38 13.86 -8.49
N SER A 84 -1.35 14.73 -8.78
CA SER A 84 -1.76 15.81 -7.88
C SER A 84 -3.04 15.41 -7.15
N LEU A 85 -3.04 15.50 -5.82
CA LEU A 85 -4.20 15.16 -5.01
C LEU A 85 -5.09 16.38 -4.73
N PRO A 86 -6.41 16.20 -4.55
CA PRO A 86 -7.31 17.32 -4.24
C PRO A 86 -7.01 18.08 -2.94
N VAL A 87 -6.17 17.52 -2.06
CA VAL A 87 -5.75 18.16 -0.80
C VAL A 87 -4.84 19.35 -1.04
N ASN A 88 -3.99 19.26 -2.06
CA ASN A 88 -3.20 20.35 -2.57
C ASN A 88 -2.86 20.06 -4.04
N LYS A 89 -3.55 20.73 -4.95
CA LYS A 89 -3.41 20.51 -6.39
C LYS A 89 -2.08 21.01 -6.96
N THR A 90 -1.33 21.83 -6.22
CA THR A 90 -0.02 22.33 -6.66
C THR A 90 1.12 21.41 -6.27
N ASP A 91 0.89 20.46 -5.36
CA ASP A 91 1.89 19.51 -4.92
C ASP A 91 1.86 18.24 -5.80
N THR A 92 3.05 17.70 -6.08
CA THR A 92 3.23 16.37 -6.64
C THR A 92 3.22 15.33 -5.52
N TYR A 93 2.50 14.23 -5.73
CA TYR A 93 2.44 13.08 -4.84
C TYR A 93 2.87 11.80 -5.57
N TYR A 94 3.58 10.94 -4.87
CA TYR A 94 3.91 9.60 -5.32
C TYR A 94 3.04 8.59 -4.57
N THR A 95 2.14 7.93 -5.30
CA THR A 95 1.11 7.05 -4.73
C THR A 95 1.41 5.59 -5.01
N LEU A 96 1.34 4.76 -3.98
CA LEU A 96 1.36 3.30 -4.09
C LEU A 96 -0.05 2.75 -3.94
N THR A 97 -0.35 1.66 -4.65
CA THR A 97 -1.68 1.06 -4.64
C THR A 97 -1.61 -0.45 -4.43
N ALA A 98 -2.42 -0.94 -3.52
CA ALA A 98 -2.69 -2.35 -3.32
C ALA A 98 -4.20 -2.61 -3.45
N TYR A 99 -4.58 -3.62 -4.23
CA TYR A 99 -5.96 -4.09 -4.34
C TYR A 99 -6.15 -5.35 -3.52
N LEU A 100 -7.29 -5.46 -2.84
CA LEU A 100 -7.69 -6.58 -1.99
C LEU A 100 -8.61 -7.58 -2.74
N VAL A 101 -8.98 -7.25 -3.97
CA VAL A 101 -9.81 -8.04 -4.88
C VAL A 101 -9.27 -7.88 -6.30
N ASP A 102 -9.73 -8.70 -7.26
CA ASP A 102 -9.31 -8.58 -8.65
C ASP A 102 -9.64 -7.16 -9.19
N PRO A 103 -8.64 -6.38 -9.63
CA PRO A 103 -8.87 -5.03 -10.15
C PRO A 103 -9.86 -4.97 -11.32
N LYS A 104 -10.02 -6.04 -12.08
CA LYS A 104 -10.95 -6.12 -13.23
C LYS A 104 -12.41 -5.99 -12.82
N ILE A 105 -12.77 -6.43 -11.60
CA ILE A 105 -14.16 -6.42 -11.14
C ILE A 105 -14.52 -5.12 -10.41
N ILE A 106 -13.54 -4.39 -9.87
CA ILE A 106 -13.77 -3.26 -8.94
C ILE A 106 -14.73 -2.22 -9.52
N CYS A 107 -14.59 -1.91 -10.80
CA CYS A 107 -15.35 -0.84 -11.47
C CYS A 107 -16.41 -1.30 -12.47
N SER A 108 -16.55 -2.61 -12.64
CA SER A 108 -17.50 -3.21 -13.58
C SER A 108 -18.68 -3.78 -12.81
N VAL A 109 -18.47 -4.90 -12.12
CA VAL A 109 -19.51 -5.64 -11.40
C VAL A 109 -19.44 -5.47 -9.88
N GLY A 110 -18.23 -5.26 -9.33
CA GLY A 110 -17.96 -5.24 -7.90
C GLY A 110 -18.24 -6.58 -7.22
N ARG A 111 -18.07 -6.64 -5.90
CA ARG A 111 -18.50 -7.82 -5.12
C ARG A 111 -19.97 -7.72 -4.74
N THR A 112 -20.62 -8.86 -4.67
CA THR A 112 -21.94 -9.03 -4.07
C THR A 112 -21.87 -8.93 -2.54
N LYS A 113 -23.04 -8.77 -1.92
CA LYS A 113 -23.16 -8.75 -0.46
C LYS A 113 -22.73 -10.09 0.17
N GLU A 114 -23.02 -11.18 -0.51
CA GLU A 114 -22.69 -12.55 -0.10
C GLU A 114 -21.17 -12.77 -0.15
N GLU A 115 -20.51 -12.44 -1.25
CA GLU A 115 -19.04 -12.46 -1.35
C GLU A 115 -18.40 -11.61 -0.25
N PHE A 116 -18.89 -10.37 -0.05
CA PHE A 116 -18.38 -9.51 1.01
C PHE A 116 -18.52 -10.10 2.42
N LYS A 117 -19.61 -10.82 2.72
CA LYS A 117 -19.79 -11.49 4.03
C LYS A 117 -18.71 -12.56 4.28
N HIS A 118 -18.31 -13.29 3.24
CA HIS A 118 -17.32 -14.36 3.36
C HIS A 118 -15.87 -13.86 3.29
N GLU A 119 -15.62 -12.86 2.45
CA GLU A 119 -14.28 -12.38 2.14
C GLU A 119 -13.84 -11.19 3.00
N ALA A 120 -14.81 -10.50 3.62
CA ALA A 120 -14.60 -9.26 4.37
C ALA A 120 -13.77 -8.23 3.58
N ALA A 121 -12.49 -8.07 3.95
CA ALA A 121 -11.60 -7.11 3.31
C ALA A 121 -11.22 -7.49 1.87
N GLY A 122 -11.23 -8.79 1.53
CA GLY A 122 -10.93 -9.24 0.18
C GLY A 122 -10.38 -10.67 0.10
N THR A 123 -10.16 -11.15 -1.12
CA THR A 123 -9.70 -12.53 -1.39
C THR A 123 -8.24 -12.62 -1.73
N ASN A 124 -7.65 -11.62 -2.37
CA ASN A 124 -6.31 -11.68 -2.93
C ASN A 124 -5.63 -10.33 -2.77
N LEU A 125 -4.30 -10.29 -2.73
CA LEU A 125 -3.56 -9.05 -2.71
C LEU A 125 -2.92 -8.83 -4.08
N TYR A 126 -3.16 -7.67 -4.67
CA TYR A 126 -2.51 -7.25 -5.92
C TYR A 126 -1.77 -5.94 -5.71
N LEU A 127 -0.50 -5.87 -6.10
CA LEU A 127 0.26 -4.63 -6.09
C LEU A 127 0.26 -4.00 -7.47
N LYS A 128 -0.11 -2.73 -7.57
CA LYS A 128 -0.04 -1.99 -8.83
C LYS A 128 1.42 -1.73 -9.19
N ASN A 129 1.82 -2.12 -10.39
CA ASN A 129 3.16 -1.91 -10.95
C ASN A 129 3.04 -1.33 -12.36
N GLY A 130 2.98 0.00 -12.47
CA GLY A 130 2.66 0.69 -13.72
C GLY A 130 1.31 0.28 -14.29
N THR A 131 1.30 -0.26 -15.50
CA THR A 131 0.10 -0.73 -16.22
C THR A 131 -0.35 -2.15 -15.85
N HIS A 132 0.47 -2.88 -15.08
CA HIS A 132 0.21 -4.26 -14.69
C HIS A 132 0.04 -4.39 -13.18
N ASN A 133 -0.58 -5.48 -12.73
CA ASN A 133 -0.72 -5.80 -11.32
C ASN A 133 0.05 -7.09 -11.01
N ILE A 134 0.73 -7.13 -9.86
CA ILE A 134 1.41 -8.32 -9.35
C ILE A 134 0.47 -8.99 -8.36
N LEU A 135 0.01 -10.21 -8.67
CA LEU A 135 -0.72 -11.04 -7.70
C LEU A 135 0.26 -11.57 -6.66
N ILE A 136 -0.07 -11.36 -5.39
CA ILE A 136 0.71 -11.85 -4.27
C ILE A 136 0.24 -13.25 -3.89
N PRO A 137 1.15 -14.23 -3.77
CA PRO A 137 0.77 -15.54 -3.32
C PRO A 137 0.14 -15.51 -1.93
N LYS A 138 -0.79 -16.42 -1.68
CA LYS A 138 -1.51 -16.49 -0.40
C LYS A 138 -0.77 -17.37 0.62
N HIS A 139 -0.05 -18.37 0.11
CA HIS A 139 0.73 -19.32 0.88
C HIS A 139 2.22 -19.07 0.69
N GLU A 140 2.98 -19.19 1.77
CA GLU A 140 4.42 -18.91 1.77
C GLU A 140 5.18 -19.88 0.84
N SER A 141 4.72 -21.12 0.70
CA SER A 141 5.28 -22.14 -0.20
C SER A 141 5.33 -21.69 -1.65
N ASP A 142 4.38 -20.84 -2.05
CA ASP A 142 4.21 -20.41 -3.44
C ASP A 142 5.17 -19.26 -3.80
N LEU A 143 5.94 -18.75 -2.82
CA LEU A 143 6.95 -17.71 -3.05
C LEU A 143 8.23 -18.24 -3.71
N ALA A 144 8.48 -19.55 -3.65
CA ALA A 144 9.75 -20.15 -4.09
C ALA A 144 10.14 -19.81 -5.55
N ASN A 145 9.16 -19.58 -6.42
CA ASN A 145 9.35 -19.24 -7.84
C ASN A 145 8.97 -17.78 -8.15
N THR A 146 9.10 -16.89 -7.16
CA THR A 146 8.75 -15.47 -7.29
C THR A 146 9.94 -14.59 -6.93
N ASN A 147 9.82 -13.28 -7.19
CA ASN A 147 10.86 -12.31 -6.85
C ASN A 147 10.87 -11.92 -5.36
N TRP A 148 10.08 -12.58 -4.51
CA TRP A 148 10.03 -12.27 -3.08
C TRP A 148 11.21 -12.91 -2.34
N THR A 149 12.05 -12.07 -1.77
CA THR A 149 13.25 -12.52 -1.04
C THR A 149 12.99 -12.50 0.46
N LEU A 150 13.37 -13.58 1.14
CA LEU A 150 13.26 -13.69 2.58
C LEU A 150 14.07 -12.58 3.28
N GLY A 151 13.38 -11.78 4.09
CA GLY A 151 13.98 -10.74 4.93
C GLY A 151 14.39 -11.26 6.31
N ALA A 152 14.84 -10.33 7.16
CA ALA A 152 15.13 -10.64 8.55
C ALA A 152 13.86 -11.09 9.30
N CYS A 153 14.01 -12.09 10.17
CA CYS A 153 12.94 -12.57 11.04
C CYS A 153 12.92 -11.73 12.31
N PHE A 154 11.85 -10.96 12.52
CA PHE A 154 11.59 -10.25 13.77
C PHE A 154 10.62 -11.10 14.61
N PRO A 155 11.04 -11.61 15.79
CA PRO A 155 10.16 -12.37 16.65
C PRO A 155 8.85 -11.61 16.88
N SER A 156 7.71 -12.31 16.79
CA SER A 156 6.33 -11.79 16.90
C SER A 156 5.74 -10.99 15.72
N MET A 157 6.52 -10.59 14.71
CA MET A 157 6.00 -9.85 13.54
C MET A 157 5.64 -10.74 12.34
N GLY A 158 6.09 -12.00 12.35
CA GLY A 158 5.94 -12.94 11.23
C GLY A 158 7.17 -12.99 10.31
N THR A 159 7.08 -13.80 9.27
CA THR A 159 8.15 -13.98 8.29
C THR A 159 8.08 -12.87 7.23
N HIS A 160 9.09 -12.00 7.20
CA HIS A 160 9.18 -10.89 6.27
C HIS A 160 9.69 -11.32 4.90
N TYR A 161 9.08 -10.79 3.84
CA TYR A 161 9.59 -10.89 2.48
C TYR A 161 9.63 -9.52 1.81
N TRP A 162 10.71 -9.27 1.07
CA TRP A 162 10.93 -8.03 0.34
C TRP A 162 10.91 -8.29 -1.16
N TYR A 163 10.27 -7.39 -1.92
CA TYR A 163 10.13 -7.60 -3.36
C TYR A 163 11.45 -7.28 -4.08
N SER A 164 11.97 -8.25 -4.82
CA SER A 164 13.15 -8.13 -5.69
C SER A 164 14.40 -7.60 -4.99
N THR A 165 14.56 -7.84 -3.68
CA THR A 165 15.67 -7.33 -2.86
C THR A 165 16.81 -8.36 -2.75
N SER A 166 18.05 -7.90 -2.66
CA SER A 166 19.21 -8.75 -2.34
C SER A 166 20.11 -8.04 -1.33
N LYS A 167 21.01 -8.77 -0.66
CA LYS A 167 21.98 -8.18 0.29
C LYS A 167 22.88 -7.11 -0.36
N ASP A 168 23.11 -7.29 -1.65
CA ASP A 168 24.08 -6.56 -2.45
C ASP A 168 23.44 -5.51 -3.36
N MET A 169 22.14 -5.25 -3.15
CA MET A 169 21.34 -4.30 -3.92
C MET A 169 21.78 -2.86 -3.66
N ASN A 170 21.76 -2.04 -4.72
CA ASN A 170 21.83 -0.59 -4.58
C ASN A 170 20.50 -0.07 -4.01
N CYS A 171 20.55 0.81 -3.00
CA CYS A 171 19.34 1.37 -2.36
C CYS A 171 18.39 2.03 -3.37
N LYS A 172 18.91 2.56 -4.47
CA LYS A 172 18.12 3.17 -5.57
C LYS A 172 17.23 2.16 -6.31
N GLU A 173 17.43 0.86 -6.12
CA GLU A 173 16.65 -0.21 -6.76
C GLU A 173 15.63 -0.86 -5.82
N PHE A 174 15.66 -0.47 -4.54
CA PHE A 174 14.76 -0.98 -3.52
C PHE A 174 13.30 -0.75 -3.89
N GLN A 175 12.47 -1.78 -3.75
CA GLN A 175 11.06 -1.74 -4.07
C GLN A 175 10.23 -1.42 -2.82
N PRO A 176 9.16 -0.62 -2.93
CA PRO A 176 8.51 0.00 -1.78
C PRO A 176 7.50 -0.91 -1.06
N PHE A 177 7.77 -2.21 -0.96
CA PHE A 177 6.82 -3.18 -0.42
C PHE A 177 7.49 -4.32 0.36
N PHE A 178 6.80 -4.75 1.43
CA PHE A 178 7.06 -6.03 2.07
C PHE A 178 5.78 -6.81 2.35
N LEU A 179 5.95 -8.12 2.54
CA LEU A 179 4.91 -9.04 2.97
C LEU A 179 5.28 -9.66 4.31
N LEU A 180 4.26 -10.08 5.03
CA LEU A 180 4.36 -10.76 6.31
C LEU A 180 3.47 -11.99 6.30
N TYR A 181 4.13 -13.14 6.47
CA TYR A 181 3.47 -14.43 6.57
C TYR A 181 3.47 -14.89 8.03
N ASN A 182 2.28 -15.30 8.49
CA ASN A 182 2.09 -15.91 9.79
C ASN A 182 1.49 -17.30 9.59
N ARG A 183 2.10 -18.31 10.22
CA ARG A 183 1.71 -19.73 10.03
C ARG A 183 1.59 -20.11 8.54
N LYS A 184 2.57 -19.69 7.73
CA LYS A 184 2.68 -19.96 6.29
C LYS A 184 1.57 -19.36 5.42
N LYS A 185 0.79 -18.41 5.94
CA LYS A 185 -0.24 -17.66 5.19
C LYS A 185 0.05 -16.17 5.24
N LEU A 186 -0.18 -15.49 4.14
CA LEU A 186 -0.09 -14.03 4.08
C LEU A 186 -1.08 -13.44 5.08
N THR A 187 -0.66 -12.50 5.91
CA THR A 187 -1.55 -11.84 6.87
C THR A 187 -1.42 -10.32 6.85
N VAL A 188 -0.24 -9.80 6.52
CA VAL A 188 0.05 -8.38 6.55
C VAL A 188 0.89 -8.03 5.32
N PHE A 189 0.71 -6.82 4.80
CA PHE A 189 1.62 -6.22 3.84
C PHE A 189 1.91 -4.78 4.27
N GLY A 190 3.01 -4.22 3.77
CA GLY A 190 3.38 -2.84 4.07
C GLY A 190 3.88 -2.10 2.85
N PHE A 191 3.59 -0.81 2.83
CA PHE A 191 4.21 0.16 1.92
C PHE A 191 5.40 0.79 2.62
N VAL A 192 6.53 0.91 1.93
CA VAL A 192 7.76 1.50 2.47
C VAL A 192 8.23 2.64 1.58
N ALA A 193 8.64 3.73 2.19
CA ALA A 193 9.22 4.88 1.53
C ALA A 193 10.46 5.37 2.25
N PHE A 194 11.44 5.84 1.48
CA PHE A 194 12.58 6.57 2.02
C PHE A 194 12.20 8.01 2.36
N GLY A 195 12.80 8.57 3.42
CA GLY A 195 12.59 9.97 3.84
C GLY A 195 12.20 10.15 5.32
N GLY A 196 11.93 9.05 6.03
CA GLY A 196 11.74 9.02 7.49
C GLY A 196 10.65 9.96 8.02
N TRP A 197 10.91 10.54 9.20
CA TRP A 197 10.02 11.42 9.98
C TRP A 197 9.45 12.65 9.24
N LYS A 198 9.93 12.92 8.02
CA LYS A 198 9.45 14.03 7.17
C LYS A 198 8.01 13.81 6.70
N PHE A 199 7.49 12.58 6.74
CA PHE A 199 6.09 12.27 6.48
C PHE A 199 5.31 12.18 7.80
N SER A 200 4.60 13.23 8.18
CA SER A 200 4.09 13.45 9.55
C SER A 200 2.73 12.78 9.90
N SER A 201 2.32 11.73 9.20
CA SER A 201 1.07 11.03 9.57
C SER A 201 1.30 10.11 10.76
N TYR A 202 0.42 10.17 11.76
CA TYR A 202 0.38 9.19 12.86
C TYR A 202 0.12 7.74 12.40
N ARG A 203 -0.30 7.56 11.14
CA ARG A 203 -0.50 6.24 10.54
C ARG A 203 0.80 5.60 10.07
N TYR A 204 1.83 6.41 9.90
CA TYR A 204 3.11 5.91 9.49
C TYR A 204 3.93 5.48 10.70
N GLU A 205 4.58 4.34 10.57
CA GLU A 205 5.65 3.92 11.45
C GLU A 205 6.97 4.48 10.92
N HIS A 206 7.83 4.92 11.84
CA HIS A 206 9.17 5.39 11.55
C HIS A 206 10.18 4.52 12.32
N PRO A 207 10.60 3.39 11.72
CA PRO A 207 11.60 2.53 12.34
C PRO A 207 12.92 3.28 12.57
N PRO A 208 13.68 2.95 13.62
CA PRO A 208 15.02 3.48 13.83
C PRO A 208 15.94 3.17 12.63
N GLU A 209 16.91 4.05 12.36
CA GLU A 209 17.78 3.99 11.15
C GLU A 209 18.55 2.67 10.96
N LEU A 210 18.69 1.85 12.00
CA LEU A 210 19.41 0.56 11.95
C LEU A 210 18.67 -0.56 11.19
N SER A 211 17.45 -0.34 10.70
CA SER A 211 16.64 -1.41 10.09
C SER A 211 17.05 -1.79 8.65
N TYR A 212 17.78 -0.95 7.91
CA TYR A 212 18.30 -1.27 6.56
C TYR A 212 19.71 -0.72 6.37
N ARG A 213 20.66 -1.59 6.01
CA ARG A 213 21.98 -1.22 5.51
C ARG A 213 22.19 -1.84 4.14
N GLY A 214 22.20 -1.02 3.10
CA GLY A 214 22.57 -1.43 1.74
C GLY A 214 24.08 -1.34 1.51
N LYS A 215 24.53 -1.72 0.30
CA LYS A 215 25.95 -1.69 -0.08
C LYS A 215 26.60 -0.30 -0.07
N ASP A 216 25.79 0.75 -0.19
CA ASP A 216 26.30 2.13 -0.30
C ASP A 216 26.67 2.75 1.08
N GLU A 217 26.63 1.98 2.18
CA GLU A 217 26.86 2.41 3.58
C GLU A 217 26.03 3.62 4.07
N GLU A 218 25.22 4.25 3.22
CA GLU A 218 24.24 5.25 3.64
C GLU A 218 23.14 4.58 4.47
N SER A 219 22.93 5.08 5.68
CA SER A 219 21.73 4.78 6.47
C SER A 219 20.59 5.68 6.01
N TRP A 220 19.62 5.09 5.33
CA TRP A 220 18.41 5.80 4.92
C TRP A 220 17.35 5.65 6.00
N SER A 221 16.69 6.74 6.39
CA SER A 221 15.51 6.66 7.26
C SER A 221 14.28 6.29 6.43
N HIS A 222 13.45 5.40 6.97
CA HIS A 222 12.29 4.86 6.26
C HIS A 222 11.00 5.18 6.99
N THR A 223 9.92 5.16 6.24
CA THR A 223 8.56 5.37 6.72
C THR A 223 7.68 4.29 6.13
N THR A 224 6.84 3.70 6.97
CA THR A 224 6.04 2.53 6.61
C THR A 224 4.57 2.74 6.93
N LEU A 225 3.68 2.36 6.01
CA LEU A 225 2.28 2.09 6.34
C LEU A 225 2.06 0.57 6.37
N ILE A 226 1.73 0.04 7.54
CA ILE A 226 1.43 -1.39 7.72
C ILE A 226 -0.08 -1.63 7.61
N VAL A 227 -0.45 -2.63 6.81
CA VAL A 227 -1.84 -3.04 6.62
C VAL A 227 -2.00 -4.51 7.00
N ASP A 228 -2.71 -4.75 8.09
CA ASP A 228 -3.21 -6.08 8.45
C ASP A 228 -4.46 -6.41 7.65
N ILE A 229 -4.37 -7.46 6.84
CA ILE A 229 -5.47 -7.97 6.01
C ILE A 229 -6.12 -9.20 6.63
N GLY A 230 -5.63 -9.67 7.78
CA GLY A 230 -6.28 -10.60 8.68
C GLY A 230 -7.19 -11.61 7.99
N TYR A 231 -6.62 -12.56 7.25
CA TYR A 231 -7.35 -13.75 6.80
C TYR A 231 -7.68 -14.62 8.02
N SER A 232 -8.55 -14.13 8.90
CA SER A 232 -9.10 -14.90 9.99
C SER A 232 -10.12 -15.86 9.37
N PRO A 233 -10.04 -17.18 9.63
CA PRO A 233 -11.15 -18.05 9.30
C PRO A 233 -12.34 -17.54 10.10
N VAL A 234 -13.43 -17.22 9.41
CA VAL A 234 -14.74 -17.12 10.04
C VAL A 234 -14.90 -18.40 10.84
N LYS A 235 -14.92 -18.30 12.18
CA LYS A 235 -15.27 -19.44 13.03
C LYS A 235 -16.66 -19.88 12.59
N ALA A 236 -16.75 -21.13 12.13
CA ALA A 236 -18.01 -21.85 12.02
C ALA A 236 -18.69 -21.93 13.40
#